data_AF-A0A0P0ID85-F1
#
_entry.id   AF-A0A0P0ID85-F1
#
_cell.length_a   1.000
_cell.length_b   1.000
_cell.length_c   1.000
_cell.angle_alpha   90.00
_cell.angle_beta   90.00
_cell.angle_gamma   90.00
#
_symmetry.space_group_name_H-M   'P 1'
#
loop_
_entity.id
_entity.type
_entity.pdbx_description
1 polymer ?
#
loop_
_entity_poly.entity_id
_entity_poly.type
_entity_poly.pdbx_seq_one_letter_code
_entity_poly.pdbx_strand_id
1 'polypeptide(L)'
;MVAVNFAWEFSLTFVLEQTPTQRQINFFWLLFNSVLLYQALRLGPRDYPALSPRVLRWTLAGVLVWASLVVVAGANEFHDRDGMYTGMIIQVPLSASFLLLLKRRGSSAGQSLHIAVAKLVGSVFAGLTAFVLYPSHHLLQVLVPTYVALDIAYVVLLRRTMRREGRPPWALRWAAAVPGTPAESVAAGAGTGPARGAGARSDDAAA
;
A
#
# COMPACT_ATOMS: atom_id res chain seq x y z
N MET A 1 0.54 7.83 8.30
CA MET A 1 1.87 7.26 8.01
C MET A 1 2.45 7.66 6.66
N VAL A 2 1.68 7.76 5.56
CA VAL A 2 2.25 8.19 4.26
C VAL A 2 3.00 9.54 4.33
N ALA A 3 2.45 10.53 5.04
CA ALA A 3 3.11 11.82 5.24
C ALA A 3 4.40 11.70 6.07
N VAL A 4 4.43 10.81 7.07
CA VAL A 4 5.61 10.56 7.90
C VAL A 4 6.71 9.88 7.08
N ASN A 5 6.34 8.88 6.28
CA ASN A 5 7.29 8.19 5.40
C ASN A 5 7.86 9.14 4.33
N PHE A 6 7.00 9.95 3.71
CA PHE A 6 7.44 10.99 2.78
C PHE A 6 8.39 12.00 3.46
N ALA A 7 8.05 12.46 4.67
CA ALA A 7 8.89 13.39 5.42
C ALA A 7 10.27 12.81 5.72
N TRP A 8 10.35 11.51 6.07
CA TRP A 8 11.61 10.81 6.28
C TRP A 8 12.48 10.77 5.02
N GLU A 9 11.92 10.32 3.89
CA GLU A 9 12.62 10.28 2.60
C GLU A 9 13.09 11.67 2.15
N PHE A 10 12.22 12.69 2.33
CA PHE A 10 12.53 14.06 1.98
C PHE A 10 13.69 14.61 2.82
N SER A 11 13.64 14.40 4.14
CA SER A 11 14.68 14.85 5.06
C SER A 11 16.03 14.19 4.76
N LEU A 12 16.08 12.87 4.51
CA LEU A 12 17.34 12.22 4.16
C LEU A 12 17.86 12.59 2.77
N THR A 13 16.96 12.90 1.83
CA THR A 13 17.37 13.26 0.46
C THR A 13 17.94 14.68 0.41
N PHE A 14 17.29 15.64 1.07
CA PHE A 14 17.56 17.07 0.87
C PHE A 14 18.07 17.84 2.08
N VAL A 15 17.80 17.37 3.30
CA VAL A 15 18.09 18.12 4.53
C VAL A 15 19.33 17.56 5.23
N LEU A 16 19.43 16.24 5.32
CA LEU A 16 20.50 15.55 6.03
C LEU A 16 21.63 15.15 5.09
N GLU A 17 22.85 15.17 5.62
CA GLU A 17 24.02 14.63 4.93
C GLU A 17 23.98 13.11 4.97
N GLN A 18 24.08 12.49 3.79
CA GLN A 18 24.00 11.05 3.59
C GLN A 18 25.08 10.60 2.62
N THR A 19 25.42 9.32 2.67
CA THR A 19 26.28 8.71 1.66
C THR A 19 25.64 8.85 0.27
N PRO A 20 26.42 9.06 -0.81
CA PRO A 20 25.87 9.29 -2.15
C PRO A 20 24.93 8.17 -2.61
N THR A 21 25.28 6.91 -2.31
CA THR A 21 24.48 5.73 -2.66
C THR A 21 23.14 5.73 -1.93
N GLN A 22 23.13 5.97 -0.60
CA GLN A 22 21.88 5.99 0.16
C GLN A 22 20.99 7.16 -0.26
N ARG A 23 21.56 8.32 -0.56
CA ARG A 23 20.82 9.48 -1.07
C ARG A 23 20.12 9.19 -2.39
N GLN A 24 20.76 8.48 -3.33
CA GLN A 24 20.14 8.08 -4.59
C GLN A 24 18.96 7.12 -4.36
N ILE A 25 19.13 6.15 -3.47
CA ILE A 25 18.06 5.20 -3.09
C ILE A 25 16.86 5.96 -2.50
N ASN A 26 17.10 6.84 -1.53
CA ASN A 26 16.06 7.65 -0.89
C ASN A 26 15.37 8.59 -1.89
N PHE A 27 16.11 9.13 -2.88
CA PHE A 27 15.50 9.95 -3.93
C PHE A 27 14.47 9.15 -4.75
N PHE A 28 14.80 7.92 -5.16
CA PHE A 28 13.82 7.08 -5.87
C PHE A 28 12.63 6.72 -4.99
N TRP A 29 12.86 6.40 -3.70
CA TRP A 29 11.78 6.16 -2.76
C TRP A 29 10.90 7.38 -2.54
N LEU A 30 11.49 8.58 -2.52
CA LEU A 30 10.75 9.83 -2.42
C LEU A 30 9.79 10.03 -3.61
N LEU A 31 10.20 9.64 -4.82
CA LEU A 31 9.31 9.69 -5.99
C LEU A 31 8.10 8.76 -5.82
N PHE A 32 8.31 7.52 -5.38
CA PHE A 32 7.20 6.60 -5.07
C PHE A 32 6.29 7.15 -3.96
N ASN A 33 6.88 7.70 -2.90
CA ASN A 33 6.13 8.29 -1.80
C ASN A 33 5.36 9.55 -2.21
N SER A 34 5.86 10.31 -3.18
CA SER A 34 5.14 11.46 -3.77
C SER A 34 3.83 11.01 -4.42
N VAL A 35 3.86 9.88 -5.15
CA VAL A 35 2.66 9.30 -5.76
C VAL A 35 1.68 8.80 -4.68
N LEU A 36 2.17 8.16 -3.62
CA LEU A 36 1.34 7.72 -2.50
C LEU A 36 0.71 8.89 -1.74
N LEU A 37 1.48 9.97 -1.53
CA LEU A 37 1.00 11.19 -0.88
C LEU A 37 -0.07 11.88 -1.74
N TYR A 38 0.14 11.96 -3.05
CA TYR A 38 -0.86 12.46 -4.00
C TYR A 38 -2.16 11.63 -3.95
N GLN A 39 -2.06 10.30 -3.94
CA GLN A 39 -3.23 9.43 -3.81
C GLN A 39 -3.94 9.64 -2.48
N ALA A 40 -3.21 9.82 -1.38
CA ALA A 40 -3.80 10.12 -0.07
C ALA A 40 -4.55 11.46 -0.08
N LEU A 41 -4.01 12.48 -0.74
CA LEU A 41 -4.67 13.79 -0.86
C LEU A 41 -5.91 13.75 -1.77
N ARG A 42 -5.86 12.97 -2.86
CA ARG A 42 -6.93 12.86 -3.85
C ARG A 42 -8.07 11.93 -3.41
N LEU A 43 -7.73 10.77 -2.87
CA LEU A 43 -8.67 9.70 -2.52
C LEU A 43 -9.03 9.69 -1.03
N GLY A 44 -8.17 10.25 -0.17
CA GLY A 44 -8.39 10.31 1.28
C GLY A 44 -9.74 10.91 1.69
N PRO A 45 -10.26 11.99 1.08
CA PRO A 45 -11.58 12.51 1.44
C PRO A 45 -12.73 11.50 1.23
N ARG A 46 -12.61 10.57 0.27
CA ARG A 46 -13.61 9.50 0.05
C ARG A 46 -13.52 8.42 1.12
N ASP A 47 -12.32 8.23 1.65
CA ASP A 47 -11.96 7.21 2.64
C ASP A 47 -12.23 7.66 4.09
N TYR A 48 -12.41 8.95 4.31
CA TYR A 48 -12.65 9.60 5.60
C TYR A 48 -13.78 10.63 5.48
N PRO A 49 -15.04 10.20 5.25
CA PRO A 49 -16.16 11.11 5.02
C PRO A 49 -16.49 12.00 6.23
N ALA A 50 -16.09 11.60 7.44
CA ALA A 50 -16.24 12.38 8.66
C ALA A 50 -15.32 13.61 8.72
N LEU A 51 -14.28 13.70 7.89
CA LEU A 51 -13.34 14.81 7.86
C LEU A 51 -13.58 15.66 6.61
N SER A 52 -13.64 16.99 6.78
CA SER A 52 -13.66 17.87 5.63
C SER A 52 -12.36 17.75 4.83
N PRO A 53 -12.37 17.88 3.49
CA PRO A 53 -11.17 17.79 2.68
C PRO A 53 -10.09 18.81 3.08
N ARG A 54 -10.50 19.99 3.58
CA ARG A 54 -9.58 21.02 4.07
C ARG A 54 -8.88 20.57 5.34
N VAL A 55 -9.63 20.04 6.32
CA VAL A 55 -9.06 19.52 7.57
C VAL A 55 -8.07 18.40 7.27
N LEU A 56 -8.44 17.43 6.42
CA LEU A 56 -7.54 16.34 6.05
C LEU A 56 -6.20 16.84 5.45
N ARG A 57 -6.26 17.82 4.53
CA ARG A 57 -5.06 18.40 3.90
C ARG A 57 -4.18 19.11 4.92
N TRP A 58 -4.77 19.92 5.79
CA TRP A 58 -4.02 20.64 6.83
C TRP A 58 -3.44 19.69 7.88
N THR A 59 -4.16 18.63 8.26
CA THR A 59 -3.64 17.58 9.12
C THR A 59 -2.45 16.87 8.47
N LEU A 60 -2.54 16.52 7.18
CA LEU A 60 -1.42 15.89 6.47
C LEU A 60 -0.21 16.82 6.36
N ALA A 61 -0.43 18.11 6.07
CA ALA A 61 0.63 19.10 6.02
C ALA A 61 1.30 19.30 7.39
N GLY A 62 0.50 19.41 8.46
CA GLY A 62 1.01 19.53 9.83
C GLY A 62 1.81 18.31 10.26
N VAL A 63 1.31 17.09 9.97
CA VAL A 63 2.04 15.84 10.23
C VAL A 63 3.33 15.76 9.42
N LEU A 64 3.34 16.23 8.17
CA LEU A 64 4.54 16.24 7.34
C LEU A 64 5.61 17.14 7.93
N VAL A 65 5.27 18.40 8.26
CA VAL A 65 6.23 19.35 8.87
C VAL A 65 6.75 18.80 10.20
N TRP A 66 5.85 18.36 11.07
CA TRP A 66 6.22 17.80 12.37
C TRP A 66 7.12 16.56 12.21
N ALA A 67 6.79 15.64 11.30
CA ALA A 67 7.60 14.46 11.05
C ALA A 67 8.98 14.81 10.50
N SER A 68 9.10 15.80 9.60
CA SER A 68 10.41 16.27 9.11
C SER A 68 11.29 16.77 10.24
N LEU A 69 10.73 17.56 11.17
CA LEU A 69 11.46 18.05 12.35
C LEU A 69 11.90 16.90 13.26
N VAL A 70 11.02 15.94 13.53
CA VAL A 70 11.34 14.76 14.35
C VAL A 70 12.42 13.90 13.71
N VAL A 71 12.40 13.72 12.39
CA VAL A 71 13.44 12.95 11.68
C VAL A 71 14.80 13.65 11.78
N VAL A 72 14.85 14.97 11.60
CA VAL A 72 16.12 15.72 11.74
C VAL A 72 16.64 15.67 13.18
N ALA A 73 15.76 15.89 14.16
CA ALA A 73 16.12 15.80 15.58
C ALA A 73 16.60 14.39 15.95
N GLY A 74 15.88 13.35 15.53
CA GLY A 74 16.24 11.96 15.76
C GLY A 74 17.55 11.57 15.07
N ALA A 75 17.78 12.02 13.84
CA ALA A 75 19.03 11.75 13.14
C ALA A 75 20.24 12.31 13.90
N ASN A 76 20.11 13.51 14.47
CA ASN A 76 21.16 14.12 15.28
C ASN A 76 21.34 13.41 16.62
N GLU A 77 20.25 13.13 17.35
CA GLU A 77 20.31 12.50 18.68
C GLU A 77 20.91 11.08 18.62
N PHE A 78 20.47 10.28 17.64
CA PHE A 78 20.95 8.90 17.47
C PHE A 78 22.26 8.81 16.69
N HIS A 79 22.83 9.94 16.24
CA HIS A 79 23.96 9.96 15.31
C HIS A 79 23.71 9.08 14.07
N ASP A 80 22.45 9.04 13.62
CA ASP A 80 21.90 8.12 12.62
C ASP A 80 22.12 8.68 11.21
N ARG A 81 23.39 8.75 10.81
CA ARG A 81 23.80 9.32 9.51
C ARG A 81 23.13 8.68 8.32
N ASP A 82 22.86 7.38 8.37
CA ASP A 82 22.23 6.64 7.27
C ASP A 82 20.70 6.56 7.40
N GLY A 83 20.12 7.06 8.49
CA GLY A 83 18.67 7.02 8.73
C GLY A 83 18.15 5.63 9.15
N MET A 84 19.03 4.71 9.50
CA MET A 84 18.68 3.33 9.84
C MET A 84 17.78 3.25 11.09
N TYR A 85 18.11 3.97 12.15
CA TYR A 85 17.29 3.96 13.37
C TYR A 85 15.93 4.61 13.13
N THR A 86 15.94 5.83 12.59
CA THR A 86 14.71 6.59 12.32
C THR A 86 13.80 5.86 11.33
N GLY A 87 14.37 5.25 10.29
CA GLY A 87 13.64 4.45 9.31
C GLY A 87 12.99 3.21 9.93
N MET A 88 13.74 2.44 10.71
CA MET A 88 13.21 1.22 11.34
C MET A 88 12.15 1.53 12.41
N ILE A 89 12.27 2.65 13.13
CA ILE A 89 11.25 3.13 14.08
C ILE A 89 9.96 3.47 13.34
N ILE A 90 10.03 4.17 12.21
CA ILE A 90 8.85 4.55 11.40
C ILE A 90 8.23 3.31 10.72
N GLN A 91 9.04 2.30 10.39
CA GLN A 91 8.61 1.10 9.70
C GLN A 91 7.58 0.27 10.48
N VAL A 92 7.66 0.24 11.81
CA VAL A 92 6.70 -0.47 12.68
C VAL A 92 5.26 0.09 12.57
N PRO A 93 5.00 1.37 12.91
CA PRO A 93 3.66 1.95 12.76
C PRO A 93 3.22 2.01 11.29
N LEU A 94 4.15 2.12 10.33
CA LEU A 94 3.81 2.04 8.91
C LEU A 94 3.21 0.66 8.56
N SER A 95 3.82 -0.42 9.04
CA SER A 95 3.33 -1.78 8.81
C SER A 95 2.00 -2.04 9.55
N ALA A 96 1.86 -1.55 10.79
CA ALA A 96 0.60 -1.60 11.53
C ALA A 96 -0.55 -0.85 10.81
N SER A 97 -0.25 0.21 10.06
CA SER A 97 -1.25 1.00 9.34
C SER A 97 -1.97 0.20 8.25
N PHE A 98 -1.30 -0.77 7.62
CA PHE A 98 -1.93 -1.64 6.62
C PHE A 98 -2.99 -2.56 7.26
N LEU A 99 -2.70 -3.09 8.46
CA LEU A 99 -3.67 -3.85 9.26
C LEU A 99 -4.87 -2.99 9.65
N LEU A 100 -4.62 -1.76 10.12
CA LEU A 100 -5.68 -0.83 10.50
C LEU A 100 -6.53 -0.43 9.28
N LEU A 101 -5.93 -0.26 8.10
CA LEU A 101 -6.65 0.01 6.87
C LEU A 101 -7.57 -1.14 6.49
N LEU A 102 -7.07 -2.38 6.55
CA LEU A 102 -7.87 -3.58 6.30
C LEU A 102 -9.03 -3.71 7.29
N LYS A 103 -8.76 -3.48 8.58
CA LYS A 103 -9.79 -3.50 9.63
C LYS A 103 -10.85 -2.42 9.40
N ARG A 104 -10.44 -1.20 9.07
CA ARG A 104 -11.37 -0.07 8.86
C ARG A 104 -12.27 -0.27 7.66
N ARG A 105 -11.73 -0.76 6.54
CA ARG A 105 -12.52 -1.00 5.33
C ARG A 105 -13.44 -2.20 5.45
N GLY A 106 -13.12 -3.15 6.34
CA GLY A 106 -13.82 -4.42 6.44
C GLY A 106 -13.77 -5.27 5.16
N SER A 107 -12.90 -4.90 4.19
CA SER A 107 -12.85 -5.51 2.87
C SER A 107 -11.46 -5.44 2.23
N SER A 108 -11.19 -6.31 1.26
CA SER A 108 -9.94 -6.34 0.49
C SER A 108 -9.88 -5.29 -0.64
N ALA A 109 -10.95 -4.49 -0.81
CA ALA A 109 -11.05 -3.50 -1.87
C ALA A 109 -9.89 -2.49 -1.83
N GLY A 110 -9.27 -2.25 -2.99
CA GLY A 110 -8.10 -1.37 -3.12
C GLY A 110 -6.78 -1.96 -2.59
N GLN A 111 -6.78 -3.21 -2.12
CA GLN A 111 -5.60 -3.89 -1.63
C GLN A 111 -5.27 -5.10 -2.52
N SER A 112 -3.98 -5.41 -2.68
CA SER A 112 -3.49 -6.48 -3.56
C SER A 112 -2.52 -7.37 -2.80
N LEU A 113 -2.67 -8.70 -2.94
CA LEU A 113 -1.73 -9.64 -2.33
C LEU A 113 -0.33 -9.53 -2.95
N HIS A 114 -0.22 -9.15 -4.24
CA HIS A 114 1.07 -8.87 -4.87
C HIS A 114 1.83 -7.76 -4.14
N ILE A 115 1.14 -6.67 -3.84
CA ILE A 115 1.74 -5.52 -3.13
C ILE A 115 2.08 -5.92 -1.70
N ALA A 116 1.20 -6.67 -1.03
CA ALA A 116 1.44 -7.12 0.34
C ALA A 116 2.67 -8.04 0.44
N VAL A 117 2.84 -8.98 -0.50
CA VAL A 117 4.01 -9.88 -0.55
C VAL A 117 5.27 -9.12 -0.96
N ALA A 118 5.20 -8.26 -1.97
CA ALA A 118 6.34 -7.43 -2.37
C ALA A 118 6.82 -6.54 -1.23
N LYS A 119 5.89 -5.94 -0.46
CA LYS A 119 6.20 -5.20 0.76
C LYS A 119 6.91 -6.09 1.78
N LEU A 120 6.35 -7.25 2.12
CA LEU A 120 6.95 -8.17 3.09
C LEU A 120 8.37 -8.56 2.68
N VAL A 121 8.57 -8.90 1.41
CA VAL A 121 9.90 -9.23 0.87
C VAL A 121 10.86 -8.06 1.05
N GLY A 122 10.45 -6.85 0.66
CA GLY A 122 11.25 -5.64 0.87
C GLY A 122 11.60 -5.39 2.34
N SER A 123 10.63 -5.59 3.24
CA SER A 123 10.81 -5.44 4.68
C SER A 123 11.78 -6.49 5.25
N VAL A 124 11.71 -7.75 4.79
CA VAL A 124 12.69 -8.78 5.18
C VAL A 124 14.10 -8.44 4.70
N PHE A 125 14.26 -7.98 3.45
CA PHE A 125 15.57 -7.59 2.94
C PHE A 125 16.13 -6.36 3.66
N ALA A 126 15.32 -5.34 3.92
CA ALA A 126 15.73 -4.18 4.71
C ALA A 126 16.15 -4.58 6.12
N GLY A 127 15.40 -5.49 6.75
CA GLY A 127 15.72 -6.06 8.05
C GLY A 127 17.00 -6.87 8.06
N LEU A 128 17.24 -7.68 7.02
CA LEU A 128 18.48 -8.43 6.87
C LEU A 128 19.68 -7.49 6.74
N THR A 129 19.58 -6.44 5.94
CA THR A 129 20.61 -5.40 5.84
C THR A 129 20.90 -4.78 7.21
N ALA A 130 19.87 -4.49 8.00
CA ALA A 130 20.04 -3.96 9.35
C ALA A 130 20.80 -4.94 10.26
N PHE A 131 20.48 -6.23 10.21
CA PHE A 131 21.17 -7.25 11.00
C PHE A 131 22.62 -7.48 10.57
N VAL A 132 22.91 -7.43 9.27
CA VAL A 132 24.24 -7.68 8.73
C VAL A 132 25.17 -6.49 8.97
N LEU A 133 24.68 -5.27 8.73
CA LEU A 133 25.50 -4.06 8.84
C LEU A 133 25.59 -3.53 10.27
N TYR A 134 24.59 -3.79 11.11
CA TYR A 134 24.51 -3.25 12.48
C TYR A 134 24.18 -4.34 13.52
N PRO A 135 24.99 -5.42 13.61
CA PRO A 135 24.66 -6.59 14.43
C PRO A 135 24.58 -6.29 15.93
N SER A 136 25.30 -5.29 16.42
CA SER A 136 25.32 -4.87 17.84
C SER A 136 24.18 -3.93 18.24
N HIS A 137 23.32 -3.52 17.31
CA HIS A 137 22.28 -2.53 17.57
C HIS A 137 21.00 -3.21 18.08
N HIS A 138 20.89 -3.39 19.40
CA HIS A 138 19.79 -4.13 20.05
C HIS A 138 18.39 -3.61 19.72
N LEU A 139 18.22 -2.29 19.55
CA LEU A 139 16.91 -1.74 19.17
C LEU A 139 16.47 -2.24 17.78
N LEU A 140 17.39 -2.40 16.83
CA LEU A 140 17.08 -2.96 15.51
C LEU A 140 16.66 -4.44 15.62
N GLN A 141 17.26 -5.18 16.55
CA GLN A 141 16.91 -6.57 16.83
C GLN A 141 15.47 -6.73 17.35
N VAL A 142 14.89 -5.68 17.93
CA VAL A 142 13.48 -5.66 18.36
C VAL A 142 12.57 -5.13 17.25
N LEU A 143 12.94 -4.02 16.60
CA LEU A 143 12.11 -3.37 15.59
C LEU A 143 11.92 -4.24 14.35
N VAL A 144 12.98 -4.90 13.88
CA VAL A 144 12.95 -5.70 12.64
C VAL A 144 11.96 -6.87 12.74
N PRO A 145 12.07 -7.78 13.73
CA PRO A 145 11.09 -8.85 13.86
C PRO A 145 9.67 -8.33 14.08
N THR A 146 9.52 -7.17 14.75
CA THR A 146 8.21 -6.58 15.03
C THR A 146 7.50 -6.17 13.73
N TYR A 147 8.13 -5.37 12.86
CA TYR A 147 7.45 -4.98 11.62
C TYR A 147 7.29 -6.14 10.65
N VAL A 148 8.24 -7.09 10.61
CA VAL A 148 8.12 -8.30 9.77
C VAL A 148 6.92 -9.14 10.24
N ALA A 149 6.73 -9.32 11.55
CA ALA A 149 5.58 -10.02 12.09
C ALA A 149 4.26 -9.32 11.74
N LEU A 150 4.22 -7.98 11.79
CA LEU A 150 3.05 -7.20 11.38
C LEU A 150 2.74 -7.37 9.88
N ASP A 151 3.76 -7.44 9.03
CA ASP A 151 3.60 -7.65 7.59
C ASP A 151 3.11 -9.06 7.26
N ILE A 152 3.64 -10.07 7.95
CA ILE A 152 3.14 -11.45 7.84
C ILE A 152 1.67 -11.49 8.27
N ALA A 153 1.33 -10.87 9.40
CA ALA A 153 -0.04 -10.78 9.87
C ALA A 153 -0.94 -10.08 8.84
N TYR A 154 -0.46 -9.01 8.21
CA TYR A 154 -1.17 -8.31 7.14
C TYR A 154 -1.43 -9.20 5.93
N VAL A 155 -0.40 -9.90 5.42
CA VAL A 155 -0.53 -10.84 4.30
C VAL A 155 -1.54 -11.95 4.61
N VAL A 156 -1.45 -12.54 5.81
CA VAL A 156 -2.35 -13.62 6.24
C VAL A 156 -3.79 -13.13 6.33
N LEU A 157 -4.02 -11.98 6.98
CA LEU A 157 -5.36 -11.43 7.16
C LEU A 157 -5.96 -10.97 5.83
N LEU A 158 -5.18 -10.30 4.97
CA LEU A 158 -5.63 -9.91 3.64
C LEU A 158 -6.03 -11.14 2.83
N ARG A 159 -5.21 -12.20 2.82
CA ARG A 159 -5.54 -13.46 2.13
C ARG A 159 -6.82 -14.10 2.65
N ARG A 160 -7.03 -14.08 3.98
CA ARG A 160 -8.27 -14.58 4.59
C ARG A 160 -9.48 -13.76 4.17
N THR A 161 -9.38 -12.42 4.17
CA THR A 161 -10.45 -11.53 3.73
C THR A 161 -10.78 -11.73 2.24
N MET A 162 -9.76 -11.81 1.37
CA MET A 162 -9.98 -12.09 -0.06
C MET A 162 -10.69 -13.42 -0.29
N ARG A 163 -10.31 -14.49 0.44
CA ARG A 163 -10.99 -15.79 0.36
C ARG A 163 -12.45 -15.72 0.82
N ARG A 164 -12.74 -14.98 1.88
CA ARG A 164 -14.11 -14.76 2.37
C ARG A 164 -14.97 -14.00 1.36
N GLU A 165 -14.38 -13.10 0.61
CA GLU A 165 -15.03 -12.33 -0.46
C GLU A 165 -15.12 -13.10 -1.80
N GLY A 166 -14.62 -14.33 -1.87
CA GLY A 166 -14.53 -15.09 -3.13
C GLY A 166 -13.54 -14.51 -4.14
N ARG A 167 -12.71 -13.52 -3.74
CA ARG A 167 -11.74 -12.88 -4.62
C ARG A 167 -10.50 -13.77 -4.79
N PRO A 168 -10.11 -14.12 -6.02
CA PRO A 168 -8.86 -14.84 -6.28
C PRO A 168 -7.65 -14.00 -5.80
N PRO A 169 -6.76 -14.54 -4.94
CA PRO A 169 -5.68 -13.77 -4.32
C PRO A 169 -4.69 -13.13 -5.29
N TRP A 170 -4.52 -13.73 -6.47
CA TRP A 170 -3.53 -13.35 -7.47
C TRP A 170 -4.15 -12.74 -8.74
N ALA A 171 -5.43 -12.38 -8.71
CA ALA A 171 -6.02 -11.67 -9.85
C ALA A 171 -5.52 -10.21 -9.91
N LEU A 172 -5.01 -9.81 -11.08
CA LEU A 172 -4.55 -8.47 -11.38
C LEU A 172 -5.69 -7.45 -11.47
N ARG A 173 -6.87 -7.88 -11.93
CA ARG A 173 -8.08 -7.06 -12.04
C ARG A 173 -9.23 -7.80 -11.37
N TRP A 174 -9.85 -7.16 -10.40
CA TRP A 174 -11.07 -7.64 -9.75
C TRP A 174 -12.06 -6.49 -9.68
N ALA A 175 -13.19 -6.64 -10.36
CA ALA A 175 -14.35 -5.80 -10.11
C ALA A 175 -14.94 -6.29 -8.80
N ALA A 176 -14.89 -5.47 -7.75
CA ALA A 176 -15.54 -5.80 -6.49
C ALA A 176 -17.03 -6.08 -6.78
N ALA A 177 -17.52 -7.24 -6.37
CA ALA A 177 -18.95 -7.48 -6.34
C ALA A 177 -19.58 -6.37 -5.47
N VAL A 178 -20.60 -5.70 -6.01
CA VAL A 178 -21.36 -4.70 -5.29
C VAL A 178 -21.93 -5.38 -4.03
N PRO A 179 -21.72 -4.83 -2.83
CA PRO A 179 -22.31 -5.40 -1.62
C PRO A 179 -23.83 -5.49 -1.80
N GLY A 180 -24.38 -6.72 -1.81
CA GLY A 180 -25.81 -6.97 -1.89
C GLY A 180 -26.33 -7.74 -3.11
N THR A 181 -25.47 -8.17 -4.05
CA THR A 181 -25.93 -9.06 -5.14
C THR A 181 -25.82 -10.54 -4.69
N PRO A 182 -26.94 -11.29 -4.60
CA PRO A 182 -26.88 -12.72 -4.32
C PRO A 182 -26.05 -13.44 -5.39
N ALA A 183 -25.28 -14.45 -4.96
CA ALA A 183 -24.32 -15.19 -5.78
C ALA A 183 -24.90 -15.88 -7.03
N GLU A 184 -26.23 -15.91 -7.19
CA GLU A 184 -26.91 -16.56 -8.32
C GLU A 184 -26.88 -15.75 -9.64
N SER A 185 -26.71 -14.42 -9.61
CA SER A 185 -26.86 -13.63 -10.86
C SER A 185 -25.65 -13.63 -11.78
N VAL A 186 -24.47 -14.04 -11.29
CA VAL A 186 -23.24 -14.12 -12.12
C VAL A 186 -23.21 -15.39 -12.97
N ALA A 187 -23.93 -16.44 -12.59
CA ALA A 187 -24.00 -17.69 -13.33
C ALA A 187 -24.95 -17.63 -14.55
N ALA A 188 -25.89 -16.69 -14.59
CA ALA A 188 -26.93 -16.62 -15.62
C ALA A 188 -26.50 -15.90 -16.93
N GLY A 189 -25.29 -15.34 -17.00
CA GLY A 189 -24.81 -14.60 -18.19
C GLY A 189 -24.20 -15.47 -19.30
N ALA A 190 -24.02 -16.77 -19.07
CA ALA A 190 -23.45 -17.71 -20.04
C ALA A 190 -24.55 -18.56 -20.70
N GLY A 191 -25.49 -17.92 -21.40
CA GLY A 191 -26.55 -18.64 -22.10
C GLY A 191 -27.28 -17.78 -23.11
N THR A 192 -27.27 -18.24 -24.36
CA THR A 192 -28.11 -17.85 -25.51
C THR A 192 -27.75 -16.52 -26.21
N GLY A 193 -26.95 -16.64 -27.27
CA GLY A 193 -26.84 -15.60 -28.30
C GLY A 193 -28.08 -15.61 -29.22
N PRO A 194 -28.54 -14.46 -29.73
CA PRO A 194 -29.62 -14.42 -30.71
C PRO A 194 -29.03 -14.50 -32.12
N ALA A 195 -29.29 -15.58 -32.85
CA ALA A 195 -29.12 -15.62 -34.29
C ALA A 195 -30.47 -15.33 -34.96
N ARG A 196 -30.68 -14.09 -35.40
CA ARG A 196 -31.71 -13.72 -36.39
C ARG A 196 -31.16 -12.66 -37.34
N GLY A 197 -31.31 -12.93 -38.64
CA GLY A 197 -30.99 -12.03 -39.76
C GLY A 197 -30.47 -12.85 -40.96
N ALA A 198 -31.33 -13.52 -41.71
CA ALA A 198 -31.97 -12.98 -42.93
C ALA A 198 -30.98 -12.76 -44.08
N GLY A 199 -30.97 -13.68 -45.05
CA GLY A 199 -30.22 -13.59 -46.30
C GLY A 199 -30.93 -14.39 -47.39
N ALA A 200 -31.35 -13.68 -48.43
CA ALA A 200 -32.15 -14.09 -49.58
C ALA A 200 -31.71 -15.38 -50.29
N ARG A 201 -32.69 -16.14 -50.82
CA ARG A 201 -32.56 -16.82 -52.11
C ARG A 201 -33.85 -16.72 -52.91
N SER A 202 -33.66 -16.29 -54.13
CA SER A 202 -34.58 -16.19 -55.24
C SER A 202 -34.80 -17.55 -55.92
N ASP A 203 -35.80 -17.54 -56.79
CA ASP A 203 -35.98 -18.38 -57.99
C ASP A 203 -36.83 -19.66 -57.86
N ASP A 204 -38.08 -19.46 -58.28
CA ASP A 204 -38.72 -20.06 -59.46
C ASP A 204 -39.35 -21.47 -59.44
N ALA A 205 -40.52 -21.44 -60.10
CA ALA A 205 -41.10 -22.46 -60.98
C ALA A 205 -41.89 -23.62 -60.37
N ALA A 206 -43.22 -23.42 -60.40
CA ALA A 206 -44.20 -24.21 -61.15
C ALA A 206 -44.33 -25.74 -60.95
N ALA A 207 -45.61 -26.10 -60.78
CA ALA A 207 -46.29 -27.40 -60.97
C ALA A 207 -46.20 -28.41 -59.81
#